data_AF-A0A0R3PW93-F1
#
_entry.id   AF-A0A0R3PW93-F1
#
_cell.length_a   1.000
_cell.length_b   1.000
_cell.length_c   1.000
_cell.angle_alpha   90.00
_cell.angle_beta   90.00
_cell.angle_gamma   90.00
#
_symmetry.space_group_name_H-M   'P 1'
#
loop_
_entity.id
_entity.type
_entity.pdbx_description
1 polymer ?
#
loop_
_entity_poly.entity_id
_entity_poly.type
_entity_poly.pdbx_seq_one_letter_code
_entity_poly.pdbx_strand_id
1 'polypeptide(L)'
;MISFFGSLLFPGVLMSTSPGIHHPSSSCTAMSPIIRIAGLSGAVAVALAAYGSHKIGNDMTIDVRRKKAFETASLHHIVHTLAILAAPKARYPYLTSAVFLSGIIMFCGPCYHYSIAGQESTRKFTPIGGVMFILGWITFIL
;
A
#
# COMPACT_ATOMS: atom_id res chain seq x y z
N MET A 1 -5.38 20.90 60.00
CA MET A 1 -4.18 21.73 60.24
C MET A 1 -3.66 22.15 58.87
N ILE A 2 -3.52 23.40 58.44
CA ILE A 2 -3.72 24.75 58.95
C ILE A 2 -4.01 25.60 57.69
N SER A 3 -4.98 26.50 57.76
CA SER A 3 -5.32 27.51 56.76
C SER A 3 -4.28 28.63 56.69
N PHE A 4 -4.06 29.22 55.51
CA PHE A 4 -3.55 30.59 55.33
C PHE A 4 -4.15 31.15 54.04
N PHE A 5 -5.26 31.90 54.12
CA PHE A 5 -5.36 33.38 54.12
C PHE A 5 -4.97 34.06 52.80
N GLY A 6 -5.90 34.80 52.19
CA GLY A 6 -5.57 35.75 51.13
C GLY A 6 -6.69 36.09 50.14
N SER A 7 -7.83 36.58 50.62
CA SER A 7 -8.87 37.20 49.78
C SER A 7 -8.69 38.73 49.73
N LEU A 8 -8.39 39.28 48.55
CA LEU A 8 -8.57 40.69 48.13
C LEU A 8 -8.94 40.64 46.63
N LEU A 9 -10.21 40.74 46.24
CA LEU A 9 -11.00 41.96 46.03
C LEU A 9 -10.38 42.90 44.98
N PHE A 10 -10.72 42.67 43.71
CA PHE A 10 -10.82 43.71 42.67
C PHE A 10 -12.10 43.49 41.86
N PRO A 11 -13.01 44.47 41.82
CA PRO A 11 -14.20 44.44 40.98
C PRO A 11 -13.89 45.00 39.58
N GLY A 12 -14.45 44.37 38.55
CA GLY A 12 -14.80 45.00 37.27
C GLY A 12 -13.66 45.61 36.44
N VAL A 13 -13.15 44.85 35.47
CA VAL A 13 -12.57 45.41 34.24
C VAL A 13 -13.13 44.67 33.04
N LEU A 14 -14.10 45.34 32.41
CA LEU A 14 -14.27 45.53 30.97
C LEU A 14 -13.82 44.41 30.02
N MET A 15 -14.83 43.78 29.41
CA MET A 15 -14.97 43.56 27.96
C MET A 15 -13.70 43.85 27.14
N SER A 16 -12.90 42.81 26.89
CA SER A 16 -11.87 42.81 25.86
C SER A 16 -12.22 41.73 24.85
N THR A 17 -12.67 42.18 23.69
CA THR A 17 -12.79 41.39 22.47
C THR A 17 -11.44 40.75 22.13
N SER A 18 -11.39 39.43 22.05
CA SER A 18 -10.23 38.70 21.54
C SER A 18 -10.62 37.31 21.04
N PRO A 19 -9.84 36.73 20.12
CA PRO A 19 -10.24 36.53 18.73
C PRO A 19 -10.72 35.09 18.49
N GLY A 20 -11.26 34.88 17.29
CA GLY A 20 -11.88 33.66 16.82
C GLY A 20 -11.26 32.37 17.35
N ILE A 21 -12.13 31.53 17.92
CA ILE A 21 -11.88 30.12 18.15
C ILE A 21 -11.52 29.51 16.79
N HIS A 22 -10.23 29.31 16.53
CA HIS A 22 -9.78 28.32 15.56
C HIS A 22 -10.22 26.97 16.13
N HIS A 23 -11.41 26.53 15.75
CA HIS A 23 -11.69 25.10 15.75
C HIS A 23 -10.63 24.49 14.82
N PRO A 24 -9.73 23.62 15.29
CA PRO A 24 -9.12 22.69 14.36
C PRO A 24 -10.29 21.85 13.86
N SER A 25 -10.83 22.23 12.70
CA SER A 25 -11.64 21.34 11.89
C SER A 25 -10.79 20.08 11.81
N SER A 26 -11.21 19.06 12.55
CA SER A 26 -10.60 17.75 12.51
C SER A 26 -10.85 17.29 11.09
N SER A 27 -9.91 17.65 10.20
CA SER A 27 -9.84 17.11 8.87
C SER A 27 -9.63 15.63 9.11
N CYS A 28 -10.73 14.88 9.17
CA CYS A 28 -10.70 13.44 8.99
C CYS A 28 -9.95 13.28 7.68
N THR A 29 -8.67 12.97 7.76
CA THR A 29 -7.78 12.92 6.61
C THR A 29 -8.33 11.80 5.76
N ALA A 30 -9.18 12.14 4.78
CA ALA A 30 -9.80 11.16 3.92
C ALA A 30 -8.65 10.41 3.27
N MET A 31 -8.44 9.15 3.68
CA MET A 31 -7.31 8.37 3.22
C MET A 31 -7.31 8.37 1.69
N SER A 32 -6.16 8.74 1.10
CA SER A 32 -6.05 8.84 -0.35
C SER A 32 -6.44 7.50 -0.99
N PRO A 33 -7.12 7.52 -2.14
CA PRO A 33 -7.54 6.28 -2.81
C PRO A 33 -6.36 5.36 -3.12
N ILE A 34 -5.17 5.94 -3.37
CA ILE A 34 -3.92 5.21 -3.60
C ILE A 34 -3.52 4.37 -2.38
N ILE A 35 -3.59 4.93 -1.16
CA ILE A 35 -3.26 4.20 0.07
C ILE A 35 -4.23 3.05 0.29
N ARG A 36 -5.53 3.24 -0.02
CA ARG A 36 -6.54 2.16 0.07
C ARG A 36 -6.24 1.02 -0.91
N ILE A 37 -5.88 1.36 -2.14
CA ILE A 37 -5.49 0.38 -3.17
C ILE A 37 -4.21 -0.37 -2.76
N ALA A 38 -3.20 0.34 -2.25
CA ALA A 38 -1.97 -0.25 -1.74
C ALA A 38 -2.26 -1.21 -0.57
N GLY A 39 -3.11 -0.80 0.37
CA GLY A 39 -3.52 -1.63 1.51
C GLY A 39 -4.22 -2.92 1.06
N LEU A 40 -5.18 -2.81 0.13
CA LEU A 40 -5.87 -3.98 -0.43
C LEU A 40 -4.91 -4.90 -1.17
N SER A 41 -4.07 -4.35 -2.05
CA SER A 41 -3.07 -5.13 -2.80
C SER A 41 -2.09 -5.82 -1.85
N GLY A 42 -1.73 -5.18 -0.74
CA GLY A 42 -0.81 -5.72 0.26
C GLY A 42 -1.44 -6.88 1.02
N ALA A 43 -2.70 -6.75 1.43
CA ALA A 43 -3.45 -7.83 2.04
C ALA A 43 -3.52 -9.06 1.12
N VAL A 44 -3.82 -8.85 -0.16
CA VAL A 44 -3.83 -9.93 -1.17
C VAL A 44 -2.44 -10.54 -1.36
N ALA A 45 -1.39 -9.72 -1.44
CA ALA A 45 -0.02 -10.19 -1.60
C ALA A 45 0.42 -11.09 -0.43
N VAL A 46 0.12 -10.69 0.80
CA VAL A 46 0.44 -11.47 2.01
C VAL A 46 -0.35 -12.78 2.05
N ALA A 47 -1.66 -12.73 1.75
CA ALA A 47 -2.49 -13.92 1.70
C ALA A 47 -1.99 -14.94 0.67
N LEU A 48 -1.62 -14.46 -0.53
CA LEU A 48 -1.04 -15.31 -1.57
C LEU A 48 0.34 -15.85 -1.16
N ALA A 49 1.23 -15.02 -0.62
CA ALA A 49 2.54 -15.47 -0.14
C ALA A 49 2.44 -16.58 0.93
N ALA A 50 1.52 -16.43 1.89
CA ALA A 50 1.25 -17.44 2.91
C ALA A 50 0.68 -18.74 2.31
N TYR A 51 -0.24 -18.63 1.34
CA TYR A 51 -0.74 -19.78 0.60
C TYR A 51 0.37 -20.52 -0.15
N GLY A 52 1.27 -19.76 -0.80
CA GLY A 52 2.42 -20.30 -1.51
C GLY A 52 3.34 -21.12 -0.63
N SER A 53 3.71 -20.61 0.55
CA SER A 53 4.62 -21.30 1.45
C SER A 53 4.00 -22.56 2.08
N HIS A 54 2.72 -22.52 2.44
CA HIS A 54 2.08 -23.64 3.16
C HIS A 54 1.53 -24.73 2.24
N LYS A 55 0.92 -24.36 1.11
CA LYS A 55 0.29 -25.32 0.18
C LYS A 55 1.25 -25.73 -0.92
N ILE A 56 1.72 -24.77 -1.72
CA ILE A 56 2.52 -25.06 -2.91
C ILE A 56 3.96 -25.47 -2.56
N GLY A 57 4.56 -24.84 -1.55
CA GLY A 57 5.90 -25.14 -1.08
C GLY A 57 6.03 -26.59 -0.58
N ASN A 58 5.06 -27.02 0.23
CA ASN A 58 5.07 -28.34 0.88
C ASN A 58 4.54 -29.48 0.00
N ASP A 59 3.88 -29.17 -1.13
CA ASP A 59 3.37 -30.18 -2.04
C ASP A 59 4.49 -30.74 -2.94
N MET A 60 4.87 -31.99 -2.72
CA MET A 60 5.94 -32.67 -3.48
C MET A 60 5.53 -33.03 -4.92
N THR A 61 4.24 -32.95 -5.27
CA THR A 61 3.74 -33.25 -6.61
C THR A 61 3.89 -32.07 -7.58
N ILE A 62 4.09 -30.87 -7.06
CA ILE A 62 4.25 -29.65 -7.87
C ILE A 62 5.70 -29.48 -8.31
N ASP A 63 5.90 -29.30 -9.61
CA ASP A 63 7.21 -29.03 -10.20
C ASP A 63 7.90 -27.80 -9.59
N VAL A 64 9.22 -27.89 -9.43
CA VAL A 64 10.06 -26.84 -8.83
C VAL A 64 9.91 -25.51 -9.59
N ARG A 65 9.73 -25.56 -10.91
CA ARG A 65 9.53 -24.36 -11.74
C ARG A 65 8.25 -23.62 -11.38
N ARG A 66 7.17 -24.34 -11.06
CA ARG A 66 5.87 -23.79 -10.66
C ARG A 66 5.91 -23.20 -9.25
N LYS A 67 6.65 -23.85 -8.33
CA LYS A 67 6.91 -23.30 -6.99
C LYS A 67 7.68 -21.99 -7.07
N LYS A 68 8.78 -21.98 -7.83
CA LYS A 68 9.60 -20.78 -8.04
C LYS A 68 8.84 -19.65 -8.72
N ALA A 69 7.97 -19.96 -9.68
CA ALA A 69 7.11 -18.96 -10.32
C ALA A 69 6.15 -18.30 -9.32
N PHE A 70 5.56 -19.08 -8.41
CA PHE A 70 4.69 -18.56 -7.35
C PHE A 70 5.45 -17.62 -6.41
N GLU A 71 6.59 -18.07 -5.90
CA GLU A 71 7.42 -17.30 -4.99
C GLU A 71 7.89 -15.99 -5.64
N THR A 72 8.31 -16.06 -6.91
CA THR A 72 8.71 -14.88 -7.68
C THR A 72 7.53 -13.90 -7.82
N ALA A 73 6.33 -14.40 -8.10
CA ALA A 73 5.13 -13.56 -8.21
C ALA A 73 4.76 -12.91 -6.88
N SER A 74 4.81 -13.66 -5.76
CA SER A 74 4.57 -13.11 -4.42
C SER A 74 5.55 -12.02 -4.04
N LEU A 75 6.83 -12.22 -4.31
CA LEU A 75 7.86 -11.22 -4.05
C LEU A 75 7.63 -9.95 -4.90
N HIS A 76 7.32 -10.09 -6.19
CA HIS A 76 7.03 -8.93 -7.03
C HIS A 76 5.73 -8.23 -6.62
N HIS A 77 4.70 -8.96 -6.22
CA HIS A 77 3.43 -8.40 -5.77
C HIS A 77 3.64 -7.53 -4.53
N ILE A 78 4.35 -8.01 -3.50
CA ILE A 78 4.57 -7.24 -2.28
C ILE A 78 5.50 -6.04 -2.52
N VAL A 79 6.59 -6.21 -3.28
CA VAL A 79 7.55 -5.13 -3.56
C VAL A 79 6.86 -3.97 -4.30
N HIS A 80 6.09 -4.27 -5.34
CA HIS A 80 5.41 -3.22 -6.12
C HIS A 80 4.18 -2.66 -5.40
N THR A 81 3.57 -3.43 -4.50
CA THR A 81 2.56 -2.87 -3.59
C THR A 81 3.17 -1.82 -2.66
N LEU A 82 4.34 -2.08 -2.08
CA LEU A 82 5.05 -1.10 -1.26
C LEU A 82 5.46 0.12 -2.09
N ALA A 83 5.80 -0.05 -3.36
CA ALA A 83 6.02 1.06 -4.27
C ALA A 83 4.74 1.89 -4.48
N ILE A 84 3.55 1.29 -4.67
CA ILE A 84 2.27 2.01 -4.73
C ILE A 84 2.00 2.76 -3.41
N LEU A 85 2.33 2.17 -2.26
CA LEU A 85 2.20 2.85 -0.97
C LEU A 85 3.07 4.11 -0.88
N ALA A 86 4.25 4.10 -1.51
CA ALA A 86 5.14 5.25 -1.63
C ALA A 86 4.74 6.25 -2.74
N ALA A 87 3.89 5.84 -3.69
CA ALA A 87 3.48 6.66 -4.84
C ALA A 87 2.91 8.04 -4.51
N PRO A 88 2.22 8.31 -3.37
CA PRO A 88 1.80 9.65 -2.99
C PRO A 88 2.94 10.67 -2.87
N LYS A 89 4.20 10.22 -2.76
CA LYS A 89 5.38 11.08 -2.72
C LYS A 89 5.99 11.36 -4.11
N ALA A 90 5.51 10.69 -5.17
CA ALA A 90 5.96 10.93 -6.54
C ALA A 90 5.33 12.22 -7.10
N ARG A 91 5.93 12.77 -8.16
CA ARG A 91 5.36 13.92 -8.88
C ARG A 91 4.00 13.61 -9.52
N TYR A 92 3.81 12.38 -10.02
CA TYR A 92 2.58 11.93 -10.67
C TYR A 92 1.99 10.69 -9.97
N PRO A 93 1.41 10.85 -8.77
CA PRO A 93 1.08 9.74 -7.88
C PRO A 93 0.06 8.75 -8.49
N TYR A 94 -0.93 9.26 -9.23
CA TYR A 94 -1.94 8.41 -9.90
C TYR A 94 -1.35 7.60 -11.06
N LEU A 95 -0.47 8.20 -11.85
CA LEU A 95 0.19 7.52 -12.96
C LEU A 95 1.13 6.43 -12.45
N THR A 96 1.98 6.76 -11.47
CA THR A 96 2.88 5.81 -10.81
C THR A 96 2.10 4.63 -10.23
N SER A 97 1.00 4.90 -9.52
CA SER A 97 0.15 3.85 -8.94
C SER A 97 -0.50 2.97 -10.00
N ALA A 98 -1.03 3.58 -11.08
CA ALA A 98 -1.69 2.85 -12.15
C ALA A 98 -0.73 1.91 -12.89
N VAL A 99 0.48 2.38 -13.20
CA VAL A 99 1.52 1.60 -13.90
C VAL A 99 2.00 0.42 -13.05
N PHE A 100 2.21 0.61 -11.74
CA PHE A 100 2.54 -0.50 -10.87
C PHE A 100 1.39 -1.49 -10.72
N LEU A 101 0.15 -1.00 -10.58
CA LEU A 101 -1.02 -1.87 -10.42
C LEU A 101 -1.24 -2.73 -11.68
N SER A 102 -1.13 -2.13 -12.87
CA SER A 102 -1.21 -2.88 -14.13
C SER A 102 -0.08 -3.90 -14.26
N GLY A 103 1.14 -3.53 -13.83
CA GLY A 103 2.28 -4.45 -13.75
C GLY A 103 2.02 -5.64 -12.82
N ILE A 104 1.44 -5.41 -11.63
CA ILE A 104 1.10 -6.46 -10.67
C ILE A 104 0.12 -7.45 -11.31
N ILE A 105 -0.93 -6.95 -11.96
CA ILE A 105 -1.95 -7.80 -12.59
C ILE A 105 -1.34 -8.61 -13.74
N MET A 106 -0.58 -7.99 -14.63
CA MET A 106 -0.01 -8.65 -15.82
C MET A 106 1.18 -9.57 -15.52
N PHE A 107 1.96 -9.28 -14.48
CA PHE A 107 3.09 -10.13 -14.08
C PHE A 107 2.66 -11.22 -13.09
N CYS A 108 2.05 -10.82 -11.97
CA CYS A 108 1.76 -11.71 -10.85
C CYS A 108 0.56 -12.61 -11.14
N GLY A 109 -0.50 -12.07 -11.76
CA GLY A 109 -1.71 -12.82 -12.09
C GLY A 109 -1.43 -14.09 -12.92
N PRO A 110 -0.79 -13.98 -14.10
CA PRO A 110 -0.43 -15.13 -14.90
C PRO A 110 0.53 -16.12 -14.23
N CYS A 111 1.47 -15.63 -13.41
CA CYS A 111 2.40 -16.49 -12.66
C CYS A 111 1.69 -17.30 -11.56
N TYR A 112 0.75 -16.69 -10.83
CA TYR A 112 -0.09 -17.42 -9.86
C TYR A 112 -0.97 -18.46 -10.56
N HIS A 113 -1.58 -18.10 -11.69
CA HIS A 113 -2.37 -19.03 -12.48
C HIS A 113 -1.52 -20.21 -12.99
N TYR A 114 -0.34 -19.95 -13.55
CA TYR A 114 0.59 -20.99 -14.00
C TYR A 114 1.00 -21.91 -12.85
N SER A 115 1.26 -21.36 -11.67
CA SER A 115 1.64 -22.15 -10.50
C SER A 115 0.54 -23.13 -10.09
N ILE A 116 -0.73 -22.73 -10.13
CA ILE A 116 -1.86 -23.55 -9.70
C ILE A 116 -2.36 -24.48 -10.81
N ALA A 117 -2.57 -23.97 -12.02
CA ALA A 117 -3.13 -24.72 -13.15
C ALA A 117 -2.09 -25.48 -13.99
N GLY A 118 -0.81 -25.13 -13.89
CA GLY A 118 0.27 -25.76 -14.66
C GLY A 118 0.30 -25.38 -16.16
N GLN A 119 -0.58 -24.49 -16.63
CA GLN A 119 -0.64 -24.08 -18.03
C GLN A 119 0.33 -22.93 -18.34
N GLU A 120 1.29 -23.17 -19.24
CA GLU A 120 2.31 -22.17 -19.61
C GLU A 120 1.80 -21.05 -20.52
N SER A 121 0.65 -21.22 -21.17
CA SER A 121 0.12 -20.26 -22.14
C SER A 121 -0.05 -18.85 -21.55
N THR A 122 -0.38 -18.75 -20.26
CA THR A 122 -0.59 -17.45 -19.59
C THR A 122 0.73 -16.68 -19.37
N ARG A 123 1.91 -17.33 -19.38
CA ARG A 123 3.21 -16.65 -19.16
C ARG A 123 3.61 -15.69 -20.27
N LYS A 124 2.93 -15.71 -21.43
CA LYS A 124 3.20 -14.77 -22.53
C LYS A 124 2.97 -13.30 -22.12
N PHE A 125 2.12 -13.05 -21.13
CA PHE A 125 1.84 -11.70 -20.63
C PHE A 125 2.83 -11.22 -19.56
N THR A 126 3.53 -12.13 -18.89
CA THR A 126 4.52 -11.82 -17.85
C THR A 126 5.60 -10.82 -18.29
N PRO A 127 6.25 -10.90 -19.47
CA PRO A 127 7.25 -9.92 -19.86
C PRO A 127 6.70 -8.49 -19.98
N ILE A 128 5.44 -8.34 -20.40
CA ILE A 128 4.79 -7.02 -20.50
C ILE A 128 4.64 -6.41 -19.10
N GLY A 129 4.24 -7.22 -18.11
CA GLY A 129 4.16 -6.78 -16.71
C GLY A 129 5.52 -6.37 -16.14
N GLY A 130 6.60 -7.07 -16.51
CA GLY A 130 7.97 -6.69 -16.13
C GLY A 130 8.39 -5.33 -16.68
N VAL A 131 8.06 -5.03 -17.94
CA VAL A 131 8.29 -3.71 -18.53
C VAL A 131 7.49 -2.63 -17.80
N MET A 132 6.24 -2.90 -17.43
CA MET A 132 5.44 -1.97 -16.63
C MET A 132 6.06 -1.68 -15.26
N PHE A 133 6.64 -2.67 -14.58
CA PHE A 133 7.37 -2.42 -13.33
C PHE A 133 8.55 -1.46 -13.54
N ILE A 134 9.36 -1.67 -14.58
CA ILE A 134 10.48 -0.79 -14.91
C ILE A 134 9.98 0.64 -15.14
N LEU A 135 8.94 0.81 -15.95
CA LEU A 135 8.33 2.12 -16.21
C LEU A 135 7.80 2.76 -14.93
N GLY A 136 7.16 1.99 -14.05
CA GLY A 136 6.67 2.44 -12.75
C GLY A 136 7.79 3.03 -11.90
N TRP A 137 8.95 2.37 -11.83
CA TRP A 137 10.12 2.89 -11.13
C TRP A 137 10.67 4.16 -11.77
N ILE A 138 10.70 4.24 -13.11
CA ILE A 138 11.10 5.46 -13.84
C ILE A 138 10.17 6.64 -13.51
N THR A 139 8.87 6.40 -13.30
CA THR A 139 7.94 7.50 -12.96
C THR A 139 8.25 8.19 -11.63
N PHE A 140 9.00 7.57 -10.71
CA PHE A 140 9.46 8.23 -9.49
C PHE A 140 10.55 9.28 -9.72
N ILE A 141 11.25 9.21 -10.87
CA ILE A 141 12.34 10.14 -11.23
C ILE A 141 11.78 11.45 -11.80
N LEU A 142 10.56 11.43 -12.35
CA LEU A 142 9.93 12.58 -13.00
C LEU A 142 9.56 13.67 -12.00
#